data_AF-A0A0D0QF69-F1
#
_entry.id   AF-A0A0D0QF69-F1
#
_cell.length_a   1.000
_cell.length_b   1.000
_cell.length_c   1.000
_cell.angle_alpha   90.00
_cell.angle_beta   90.00
_cell.angle_gamma   90.00
#
_symmetry.space_group_name_H-M   'P 1'
#
loop_
_entity.id
_entity.type
_entity.pdbx_description
1 polymer ?
#
loop_
_entity_poly.entity_id
_entity_poly.type
_entity_poly.pdbx_seq_one_letter_code
_entity_poly.pdbx_strand_id
1 'polypeptide(L)'
;MNVSAPKGLFRRGKGYALRVVVPAEYQPILGKREIVRGLGTSDLGEALARRKEVLAELLPALSEGRLPEAPKQTRGSPKSSPSQGPTVRETAHRWMSEADGIKYSTKVRYRQHLTAFEDYSGNVAVAKIDRQLALGFLDHIRATPSERTGEPLAARSLQSYTSCLASYWRVLDHWGLVDPDMRNPFSALLRRVAGQKRKSDPRAKNLRPVTRQEAESLLRLIADAPSLKYRFEMLVTVRLLWVTGCRLNEICGRSLSDIKDYGDHIRLNIPESKTEAGRRVVMIVGKDDCDLLRTAVVRAKIAEPSCPESRGLLFPRVNLGGYDKRPSHYLGKALERARKSLPGDHSEWDMHSFRRAAVSALVNAGISREARNMAVGHSNNDDIGVSVYAKRGDLSDVLKETFRVLHRQLGGSLNTNLPMSS
;
A
#
# COMPACT_ATOMS: atom_id res chain seq x y z
N MET A 1 25.84 -8.85 -14.36
CA MET A 1 26.10 -9.81 -15.44
C MET A 1 25.79 -9.13 -16.76
N ASN A 2 26.79 -8.84 -17.59
CA ASN A 2 26.59 -8.26 -18.93
C ASN A 2 26.00 -9.35 -19.83
N VAL A 3 24.67 -9.39 -19.94
CA VAL A 3 23.97 -10.28 -20.86
C VAL A 3 24.21 -9.74 -22.27
N SER A 4 25.25 -10.27 -22.93
CA SER A 4 25.52 -9.99 -24.34
C SER A 4 24.31 -10.43 -25.18
N ALA A 5 23.82 -9.56 -26.06
CA ALA A 5 22.70 -9.88 -26.94
C ALA A 5 23.06 -11.08 -27.86
N PRO A 6 22.14 -12.02 -28.09
CA PRO A 6 22.39 -13.19 -28.93
C PRO A 6 22.70 -12.80 -30.39
N LYS A 7 23.48 -13.64 -31.09
CA LYS A 7 23.94 -13.40 -32.48
C LYS A 7 22.79 -12.94 -33.38
N GLY A 8 23.04 -11.83 -34.09
CA GLY A 8 22.11 -11.17 -35.01
C GLY A 8 21.21 -10.11 -34.37
N LEU A 9 21.03 -10.08 -33.04
CA LEU A 9 20.25 -9.05 -32.35
C LEU A 9 21.14 -7.88 -31.93
N PHE A 10 20.80 -6.67 -32.34
CA PHE A 10 21.57 -5.47 -31.98
C PHE A 10 20.66 -4.26 -31.78
N ARG A 11 21.14 -3.28 -31.02
CA ARG A 11 20.41 -2.04 -30.77
C ARG A 11 20.62 -1.06 -31.93
N ARG A 12 19.54 -0.51 -32.47
CA ARG A 12 19.55 0.48 -33.55
C ARG A 12 18.71 1.68 -33.12
N GLY A 13 19.38 2.76 -32.71
CA GLY A 13 18.72 3.92 -32.11
C GLY A 13 18.07 3.58 -30.75
N LYS A 14 16.78 3.93 -30.59
CA LYS A 14 16.02 3.64 -29.36
C LYS A 14 15.47 2.21 -29.28
N GLY A 15 15.50 1.42 -30.38
CA GLY A 15 14.91 0.08 -30.44
C GLY A 15 15.91 -1.03 -30.79
N TYR A 16 15.44 -2.28 -30.75
CA TYR A 16 16.19 -3.46 -31.19
C TYR A 16 15.88 -3.85 -32.63
N ALA A 17 16.89 -4.37 -33.33
CA ALA A 17 16.79 -4.88 -34.69
C ALA A 17 17.51 -6.24 -34.81
N LEU A 18 17.03 -7.07 -35.75
CA LEU A 18 17.59 -8.36 -36.09
C LEU A 18 18.28 -8.29 -37.45
N ARG A 19 19.53 -8.74 -37.53
CA ARG A 19 20.31 -8.97 -38.75
C ARG A 19 20.35 -10.46 -39.07
N VAL A 20 20.00 -10.81 -40.30
CA VAL A 20 20.06 -12.17 -40.85
C VAL A 20 20.94 -12.15 -42.09
N VAL A 21 21.92 -13.05 -42.18
CA VAL A 21 22.83 -13.18 -43.33
C VAL A 21 22.13 -13.96 -44.45
N VAL A 22 22.26 -13.50 -45.69
CA VAL A 22 21.73 -14.21 -46.86
C VAL A 22 22.74 -15.29 -47.27
N PRO A 23 22.33 -16.56 -47.49
CA PRO A 23 23.24 -17.62 -47.93
C PRO A 23 23.98 -17.27 -49.23
N ALA A 24 25.27 -17.62 -49.33
CA ALA A 24 26.16 -17.19 -50.41
C ALA A 24 25.65 -17.55 -51.81
N GLU A 25 24.99 -18.71 -51.95
CA GLU A 25 24.35 -19.19 -53.17
C GLU A 25 23.21 -18.28 -53.68
N TYR A 26 22.52 -17.55 -52.79
CA TYR A 26 21.42 -16.66 -53.14
C TYR A 26 21.82 -15.18 -53.20
N GLN A 27 23.05 -14.82 -52.80
CA GLN A 27 23.52 -13.42 -52.86
C GLN A 27 23.60 -12.84 -54.29
N PRO A 28 24.03 -13.58 -55.33
CA PRO A 28 24.01 -13.10 -56.71
C PRO A 28 22.59 -12.85 -57.23
N ILE A 29 21.62 -13.63 -56.74
CA ILE A 29 20.22 -13.60 -57.15
C ILE A 29 19.48 -12.45 -56.45
N LEU A 30 19.69 -12.27 -55.14
CA LEU A 30 18.96 -11.31 -54.31
C LEU A 30 19.67 -9.95 -54.19
N GLY A 31 20.92 -9.84 -54.62
CA GLY A 31 21.70 -8.60 -54.63
C GLY A 31 22.04 -8.04 -53.23
N LYS A 32 21.83 -8.80 -52.16
CA LYS A 32 22.07 -8.39 -50.76
C LYS A 32 22.81 -9.46 -49.99
N ARG A 33 23.80 -9.04 -49.19
CA ARG A 33 24.58 -9.93 -48.30
C ARG A 33 23.90 -10.17 -46.94
N GLU A 34 23.09 -9.21 -46.48
CA GLU A 34 22.37 -9.28 -45.21
C GLU A 34 21.02 -8.56 -45.27
N ILE A 35 20.09 -8.99 -44.41
CA ILE A 35 18.77 -8.38 -44.19
C ILE A 35 18.69 -7.90 -42.75
N VAL A 36 18.30 -6.64 -42.54
CA VAL A 36 18.09 -6.06 -41.20
C VAL A 36 16.61 -5.72 -41.03
N ARG A 37 15.97 -6.23 -39.97
CA ARG A 37 14.56 -6.00 -39.64
C ARG A 37 14.42 -5.43 -38.22
N GLY A 38 13.71 -4.31 -38.07
CA GLY A 38 13.42 -3.72 -36.76
C GLY A 38 12.38 -4.55 -36.00
N LEU A 39 12.55 -4.71 -34.68
CA LEU A 39 11.63 -5.47 -33.83
C LEU A 39 10.55 -4.59 -33.17
N GLY A 40 10.63 -3.26 -33.35
CA GLY A 40 9.59 -2.32 -32.88
C GLY A 40 9.47 -2.20 -31.36
N THR A 41 10.50 -2.57 -30.62
CA THR A 41 10.55 -2.47 -29.14
C THR A 41 11.92 -1.99 -28.67
N SER A 42 11.94 -1.27 -27.54
CA SER A 42 13.16 -0.86 -26.82
C SER A 42 13.50 -1.77 -25.64
N ASP A 43 12.63 -2.73 -25.32
CA ASP A 43 12.84 -3.70 -24.25
C ASP A 43 13.59 -4.93 -24.76
N LEU A 44 14.59 -5.41 -24.01
CA LEU A 44 15.41 -6.55 -24.42
C LEU A 44 14.64 -7.89 -24.30
N GLY A 45 13.77 -8.03 -23.30
CA GLY A 45 12.97 -9.25 -23.11
C GLY A 45 11.95 -9.43 -24.22
N GLU A 46 11.24 -8.36 -24.58
CA GLU A 46 10.31 -8.34 -25.70
C GLU A 46 11.03 -8.52 -27.05
N ALA A 47 12.22 -7.92 -27.21
CA ALA A 47 13.05 -8.14 -28.40
C ALA A 47 13.47 -9.61 -28.56
N LEU A 48 13.78 -10.31 -27.46
CA LEU A 48 14.12 -11.74 -27.48
C LEU A 48 12.92 -12.62 -27.86
N ALA A 49 11.70 -12.25 -27.43
CA ALA A 49 10.47 -12.93 -27.82
C ALA A 49 10.17 -12.74 -29.32
N ARG A 50 10.10 -11.47 -29.77
CA ARG A 50 9.81 -11.11 -31.17
C ARG A 50 10.88 -11.62 -32.15
N ARG A 51 12.13 -11.81 -31.71
CA ARG A 51 13.20 -12.42 -32.51
C ARG A 51 12.83 -13.82 -33.00
N LYS A 52 12.19 -14.65 -32.18
CA LYS A 52 11.84 -16.03 -32.56
C LYS A 52 10.81 -16.05 -33.69
N GLU A 53 9.78 -15.21 -33.57
CA GLU A 53 8.71 -15.06 -34.57
C GLU A 53 9.28 -14.56 -35.91
N VAL A 54 10.11 -13.51 -35.86
CA VAL A 54 10.71 -12.94 -37.07
C VAL A 54 11.69 -13.91 -37.73
N LEU A 55 12.46 -14.71 -36.98
CA LEU A 55 13.32 -15.74 -37.56
C LEU A 55 12.52 -16.86 -38.21
N ALA A 56 11.41 -17.29 -37.60
CA ALA A 56 10.53 -18.31 -38.17
C ALA A 56 9.90 -17.88 -39.50
N GLU A 57 9.71 -16.57 -39.72
CA GLU A 57 9.22 -16.02 -40.99
C GLU A 57 10.36 -15.87 -42.03
N LEU A 58 11.53 -15.38 -41.62
CA LEU A 58 12.62 -15.04 -42.54
C LEU A 58 13.39 -16.26 -43.05
N LEU A 59 13.59 -17.28 -42.22
CA LEU A 59 14.43 -18.43 -42.56
C LEU A 59 13.85 -19.27 -43.72
N PRO A 60 12.54 -19.61 -43.76
CA PRO A 60 11.96 -20.37 -44.87
C PRO A 60 12.03 -19.62 -46.21
N ALA A 61 11.77 -18.29 -46.19
CA ALA A 61 11.83 -17.47 -47.41
C ALA A 61 13.26 -17.42 -48.00
N LEU A 62 14.27 -17.30 -47.13
CA LEU A 62 15.68 -17.28 -47.54
C LEU A 62 16.19 -18.64 -48.01
N SER A 63 15.66 -19.76 -47.48
CA SER A 63 16.02 -21.10 -47.95
C SER A 63 15.48 -21.44 -49.33
N GLU A 64 14.47 -20.70 -49.80
CA GLU A 64 13.89 -20.87 -51.14
C GLU A 64 14.43 -19.84 -52.15
N GLY A 65 15.50 -19.10 -51.80
CA GLY A 65 16.10 -18.09 -52.67
C GLY A 65 15.20 -16.89 -52.96
N ARG A 66 14.17 -16.65 -52.12
CA ARG A 66 13.26 -15.51 -52.25
C ARG A 66 13.62 -14.45 -51.22
N LEU A 67 13.53 -13.18 -51.62
CA LEU A 67 13.45 -12.12 -50.61
C LEU A 67 12.12 -12.31 -49.88
N PRO A 68 12.11 -12.36 -48.54
CA PRO A 68 10.87 -12.30 -47.79
C PRO A 68 10.16 -11.03 -48.24
N GLU A 69 8.88 -11.15 -48.64
CA GLU A 69 8.08 -9.98 -48.99
C GLU A 69 8.29 -8.97 -47.85
N ALA A 70 8.82 -7.78 -48.17
CA ALA A 70 8.74 -6.67 -47.24
C ALA A 70 7.27 -6.63 -46.83
N PRO A 71 6.92 -6.58 -45.53
CA PRO A 71 5.53 -6.53 -45.14
C PRO A 71 4.93 -5.44 -46.00
N LYS A 72 4.02 -5.83 -46.90
CA LYS A 72 3.37 -4.87 -47.78
C LYS A 72 2.91 -3.81 -46.80
N GLN A 73 3.40 -2.58 -46.96
CA GLN A 73 2.68 -1.43 -46.47
C GLN A 73 1.40 -1.44 -47.29
N THR A 74 0.50 -2.35 -46.95
CA THR A 74 -0.88 -2.32 -47.35
C THR A 74 -1.39 -1.03 -46.73
N ARG A 75 -1.46 0.01 -47.56
CA ARG A 75 -2.36 1.17 -47.40
C ARG A 75 -3.82 0.70 -47.43
N GLY A 76 -4.14 -0.32 -46.66
CA GLY A 76 -5.29 -1.19 -46.85
C GLY A 76 -5.12 -2.43 -46.01
N SER A 77 -4.98 -2.23 -44.69
CA SER A 77 -5.24 -3.28 -43.72
C SER A 77 -6.62 -3.89 -44.01
N PRO A 78 -6.85 -5.18 -43.69
CA PRO A 78 -8.18 -5.77 -43.73
C PRO A 78 -9.11 -4.87 -42.93
N LYS A 79 -10.35 -4.67 -43.38
CA LYS A 79 -11.38 -3.94 -42.62
C LYS A 79 -11.57 -4.58 -41.24
N SER A 80 -10.72 -4.22 -40.29
CA SER A 80 -11.00 -4.21 -38.87
C SER A 80 -11.43 -2.79 -38.52
N SER A 81 -12.49 -2.74 -37.75
CA SER A 81 -13.30 -1.57 -37.40
C SER A 81 -12.45 -0.39 -36.88
N PRO A 82 -12.97 0.84 -36.94
CA PRO A 82 -12.20 2.08 -37.03
C PRO A 82 -11.19 2.26 -35.88
N SER A 83 -10.01 2.78 -36.23
CA SER A 83 -8.94 3.31 -35.36
C SER A 83 -9.36 3.48 -33.90
N GLN A 84 -9.13 2.46 -33.08
CA GLN A 84 -9.34 2.62 -31.64
C GLN A 84 -8.07 3.28 -31.08
N GLY A 85 -8.21 4.51 -30.58
CA GLY A 85 -7.17 5.18 -29.80
C GLY A 85 -6.79 4.37 -28.55
N PRO A 86 -5.81 4.84 -27.75
CA PRO A 86 -5.29 4.09 -26.61
C PRO A 86 -6.39 3.56 -25.70
N THR A 87 -6.26 2.30 -25.28
CA THR A 87 -7.29 1.61 -24.50
C THR A 87 -7.11 1.76 -23.00
N VAL A 88 -8.13 1.41 -22.21
CA VAL A 88 -8.06 1.39 -20.75
C VAL A 88 -6.90 0.52 -20.27
N ARG A 89 -6.76 -0.70 -20.79
CA ARG A 89 -5.71 -1.66 -20.41
C ARG A 89 -4.32 -1.08 -20.61
N GLU A 90 -4.04 -0.57 -21.81
CA GLU A 90 -2.72 -0.05 -22.19
C GLU A 90 -2.31 1.12 -21.30
N THR A 91 -3.22 2.08 -21.11
CA THR A 91 -2.96 3.30 -20.36
C THR A 91 -2.96 3.06 -18.84
N ALA A 92 -3.81 2.16 -18.32
CA ALA A 92 -3.78 1.72 -16.92
C ALA A 92 -2.47 1.00 -16.59
N HIS A 93 -2.03 0.09 -17.47
CA HIS A 93 -0.73 -0.59 -17.33
C HIS A 93 0.41 0.43 -17.31
N ARG A 94 0.43 1.34 -18.29
CA ARG A 94 1.41 2.42 -18.37
C ARG A 94 1.45 3.27 -17.09
N TRP A 95 0.29 3.67 -16.57
CA TRP A 95 0.23 4.50 -15.36
C TRP A 95 0.80 3.71 -14.16
N MET A 96 0.45 2.44 -14.03
CA MET A 96 0.92 1.60 -12.94
C MET A 96 2.41 1.25 -13.02
N SER A 97 3.02 1.27 -14.21
CA SER A 97 4.46 1.12 -14.39
C SER A 97 5.23 2.42 -14.13
N GLU A 98 4.70 3.56 -14.56
CA GLU A 98 5.38 4.86 -14.47
C GLU A 98 5.22 5.54 -13.10
N ALA A 99 4.13 5.26 -12.37
CA ALA A 99 3.87 5.91 -11.08
C ALA A 99 4.92 5.51 -10.03
N ASP A 100 5.72 6.43 -9.52
CA ASP A 100 6.74 6.19 -8.48
C ASP A 100 6.29 6.65 -7.09
N GLY A 101 5.45 7.70 -6.99
CA GLY A 101 4.95 8.25 -5.74
C GLY A 101 3.83 7.47 -5.03
N ILE A 102 3.35 6.37 -5.62
CA ILE A 102 2.23 5.59 -5.05
C ILE A 102 2.77 4.39 -4.25
N LYS A 103 2.38 4.31 -2.97
CA LYS A 103 2.70 3.16 -2.10
C LYS A 103 2.26 1.83 -2.73
N TYR A 104 3.06 0.78 -2.56
CA TYR A 104 2.83 -0.52 -3.19
C TYR A 104 1.43 -1.10 -2.91
N SER A 105 0.99 -1.18 -1.66
CA SER A 105 -0.38 -1.60 -1.33
C SER A 105 -1.48 -0.77 -1.98
N THR A 106 -1.23 0.50 -2.28
CA THR A 106 -2.17 1.35 -3.01
C THR A 106 -2.14 1.05 -4.51
N LYS A 107 -0.96 0.80 -5.10
CA LYS A 107 -0.84 0.32 -6.49
C LYS A 107 -1.59 -0.99 -6.71
N VAL A 108 -1.43 -1.97 -5.81
CA VAL A 108 -2.15 -3.26 -5.91
C VAL A 108 -3.66 -3.03 -5.93
N ARG A 109 -4.17 -2.18 -5.03
CA ARG A 109 -5.59 -1.84 -4.99
C ARG A 109 -6.05 -1.08 -6.23
N TYR A 110 -5.25 -0.14 -6.74
CA TYR A 110 -5.58 0.58 -7.98
C TYR A 110 -5.62 -0.35 -9.18
N ARG A 111 -4.70 -1.30 -9.30
CA ARG A 111 -4.74 -2.34 -10.34
C ARG A 111 -6.06 -3.11 -10.30
N GLN A 112 -6.48 -3.57 -9.11
CA GLN A 112 -7.77 -4.27 -8.96
C GLN A 112 -8.95 -3.41 -9.45
N HIS A 113 -8.98 -2.14 -9.08
CA HIS A 113 -10.05 -1.23 -9.49
C HIS A 113 -10.04 -0.94 -10.99
N LEU A 114 -8.86 -0.79 -11.58
CA LEU A 114 -8.67 -0.54 -13.01
C LEU A 114 -9.04 -1.78 -13.83
N THR A 115 -8.64 -2.99 -13.39
CA THR A 115 -9.05 -4.25 -14.02
C THR A 115 -10.56 -4.41 -14.00
N ALA A 116 -11.21 -4.17 -12.86
CA ALA A 116 -12.68 -4.23 -12.79
C ALA A 116 -13.37 -3.23 -13.74
N PHE A 117 -12.81 -2.03 -13.89
CA PHE A 117 -13.32 -1.05 -14.85
C PHE A 117 -13.06 -1.45 -16.31
N GLU A 118 -11.89 -2.02 -16.58
CA GLU A 118 -11.52 -2.56 -17.88
C GLU A 118 -12.48 -3.68 -18.31
N ASP A 119 -12.72 -4.65 -17.41
CA ASP A 119 -13.62 -5.78 -17.65
C ASP A 119 -15.05 -5.30 -17.94
N TYR A 120 -15.55 -4.34 -17.15
CA TYR A 120 -16.88 -3.75 -17.36
C TYR A 120 -16.99 -2.95 -18.66
N SER A 121 -15.98 -2.13 -18.97
CA SER A 121 -15.98 -1.27 -20.16
C SER A 121 -15.65 -2.02 -21.45
N GLY A 122 -15.25 -3.30 -21.37
CA GLY A 122 -14.80 -4.08 -22.53
C GLY A 122 -13.49 -3.55 -23.11
N ASN A 123 -12.59 -3.05 -22.24
CA ASN A 123 -11.32 -2.42 -22.63
C ASN A 123 -11.49 -1.31 -23.68
N VAL A 124 -12.45 -0.41 -23.47
CA VAL A 124 -12.76 0.67 -24.41
C VAL A 124 -11.56 1.61 -24.64
N ALA A 125 -11.53 2.26 -25.80
CA ALA A 125 -10.66 3.42 -26.04
C ALA A 125 -10.91 4.52 -24.99
N VAL A 126 -9.86 5.08 -24.39
CA VAL A 126 -9.99 6.04 -23.29
C VAL A 126 -10.72 7.32 -23.67
N ALA A 127 -10.64 7.74 -24.93
CA ALA A 127 -11.37 8.88 -25.47
C ALA A 127 -12.91 8.69 -25.48
N LYS A 128 -13.39 7.45 -25.35
CA LYS A 128 -14.83 7.12 -25.27
C LYS A 128 -15.33 7.02 -23.84
N ILE A 129 -14.47 7.23 -22.84
CA ILE A 129 -14.89 7.24 -21.45
C ILE A 129 -15.65 8.54 -21.20
N ASP A 130 -16.93 8.42 -20.87
CA ASP A 130 -17.80 9.55 -20.57
C ASP A 130 -18.50 9.38 -19.20
N ARG A 131 -19.36 10.35 -18.87
CA ARG A 131 -20.10 10.36 -17.62
C ARG A 131 -21.08 9.19 -17.49
N GLN A 132 -21.67 8.75 -18.60
CA GLN A 132 -22.67 7.70 -18.65
C GLN A 132 -22.02 6.34 -18.37
N LEU A 133 -20.89 6.04 -19.00
CA LEU A 133 -20.09 4.85 -18.74
C LEU A 133 -19.62 4.80 -17.29
N ALA A 134 -19.17 5.93 -16.74
CA ALA A 134 -18.73 6.00 -15.34
C ALA A 134 -19.87 5.75 -14.34
N LEU A 135 -21.08 6.25 -14.62
CA LEU A 135 -22.27 5.98 -13.79
C LEU A 135 -22.70 4.51 -13.90
N GLY A 136 -22.76 3.98 -15.13
CA GLY A 136 -23.10 2.58 -15.38
C GLY A 136 -22.15 1.62 -14.66
N PHE A 137 -20.84 1.90 -14.67
CA PHE A 137 -19.87 1.12 -13.92
C PHE A 137 -20.13 1.17 -12.41
N LEU A 138 -20.41 2.35 -11.86
CA LEU A 138 -20.66 2.48 -10.43
C LEU A 138 -21.93 1.73 -10.00
N ASP A 139 -22.99 1.78 -10.81
CA ASP A 139 -24.23 1.05 -10.55
C ASP A 139 -24.01 -0.46 -10.67
N HIS A 140 -23.23 -0.91 -11.66
CA HIS A 140 -22.80 -2.31 -11.77
C HIS A 140 -22.07 -2.76 -10.51
N ILE A 141 -21.02 -2.05 -10.08
CA ILE A 141 -20.24 -2.42 -8.89
C ILE A 141 -21.06 -2.34 -7.59
N ARG A 142 -22.10 -1.48 -7.54
CA ARG A 142 -23.02 -1.42 -6.40
C ARG A 142 -23.96 -2.63 -6.36
N ALA A 143 -24.41 -3.10 -7.52
CA ALA A 143 -25.30 -4.25 -7.65
C ALA A 143 -24.55 -5.59 -7.52
N THR A 144 -23.31 -5.66 -8.00
CA THR A 144 -22.50 -6.88 -7.99
C THR A 144 -22.01 -7.20 -6.57
N PRO A 145 -22.42 -8.33 -5.98
CA PRO A 145 -21.92 -8.74 -4.68
C PRO A 145 -20.42 -9.09 -4.74
N SER A 146 -19.69 -8.85 -3.65
CA SER A 146 -18.28 -9.22 -3.58
C SER A 146 -18.12 -10.74 -3.49
N GLU A 147 -17.34 -11.33 -4.41
CA GLU A 147 -17.06 -12.78 -4.44
C GLU A 147 -16.60 -13.33 -3.08
N ARG A 148 -15.83 -12.54 -2.33
CA ARG A 148 -15.29 -12.94 -1.02
C ARG A 148 -16.35 -13.00 0.08
N THR A 149 -17.42 -12.21 -0.03
CA THR A 149 -18.37 -12.01 1.07
C THR A 149 -19.81 -12.35 0.72
N GLY A 150 -20.15 -12.50 -0.56
CA GLY A 150 -21.53 -12.61 -1.04
C GLY A 150 -22.37 -11.33 -0.88
N GLU A 151 -21.80 -10.30 -0.26
CA GLU A 151 -22.47 -9.05 0.11
C GLU A 151 -22.12 -7.89 -0.84
N PRO A 152 -23.06 -6.95 -1.07
CA PRO A 152 -22.77 -5.71 -1.79
C PRO A 152 -21.62 -4.92 -1.16
N LEU A 153 -20.86 -4.19 -1.98
CA LEU A 153 -19.74 -3.39 -1.50
C LEU A 153 -20.19 -2.24 -0.58
N ALA A 154 -19.44 -2.03 0.50
CA ALA A 154 -19.65 -0.91 1.41
C ALA A 154 -19.36 0.44 0.72
N ALA A 155 -20.01 1.52 1.19
CA ALA A 155 -19.86 2.85 0.61
C ALA A 155 -18.39 3.34 0.55
N ARG A 156 -17.57 2.98 1.56
CA ARG A 156 -16.12 3.28 1.54
C ARG A 156 -15.36 2.54 0.43
N SER A 157 -15.78 1.33 0.09
CA SER A 157 -15.19 0.58 -1.01
C SER A 157 -15.52 1.24 -2.34
N LEU A 158 -16.78 1.64 -2.54
CA LEU A 158 -17.20 2.42 -3.72
C LEU A 158 -16.40 3.74 -3.82
N GLN A 159 -16.19 4.44 -2.70
CA GLN A 159 -15.36 5.65 -2.68
C GLN A 159 -13.90 5.38 -3.08
N SER A 160 -13.38 4.18 -2.81
CA SER A 160 -12.04 3.77 -3.21
C SER A 160 -11.93 3.61 -4.73
N TYR A 161 -12.94 3.00 -5.37
CA TYR A 161 -13.05 2.91 -6.83
C TYR A 161 -13.09 4.30 -7.45
N THR A 162 -14.02 5.16 -7.01
CA THR A 162 -14.17 6.50 -7.58
C THR A 162 -12.91 7.36 -7.41
N SER A 163 -12.21 7.24 -6.27
CA SER A 163 -10.95 7.97 -6.04
C SER A 163 -9.82 7.49 -6.96
N CYS A 164 -9.75 6.19 -7.22
CA CYS A 164 -8.79 5.61 -8.16
C CYS A 164 -9.07 6.07 -9.60
N LEU A 165 -10.30 5.89 -10.07
CA LEU A 165 -10.69 6.24 -11.45
C LEU A 165 -10.65 7.74 -11.70
N ALA A 166 -11.01 8.57 -10.71
CA ALA A 166 -10.82 10.02 -10.82
C ALA A 166 -9.34 10.40 -10.92
N SER A 167 -8.44 9.68 -10.24
CA SER A 167 -7.00 9.91 -10.35
C SER A 167 -6.45 9.43 -11.70
N TYR A 168 -6.94 8.28 -12.18
CA TYR A 168 -6.62 7.76 -13.50
C TYR A 168 -7.00 8.74 -14.61
N TRP A 169 -8.20 9.32 -14.54
CA TRP A 169 -8.61 10.35 -15.52
C TRP A 169 -7.67 11.54 -15.56
N ARG A 170 -7.19 12.04 -14.40
CA ARG A 170 -6.20 13.14 -14.38
C ARG A 170 -4.90 12.77 -15.09
N VAL A 171 -4.52 11.49 -15.07
CA VAL A 171 -3.34 11.00 -15.79
C VAL A 171 -3.61 10.96 -17.29
N LEU A 172 -4.80 10.47 -17.70
CA LEU A 172 -5.21 10.47 -19.11
C LEU A 172 -5.27 11.88 -19.70
N ASP A 173 -5.82 12.82 -18.93
CA ASP A 173 -5.89 14.24 -19.24
C ASP A 173 -4.49 14.85 -19.37
N HIS A 174 -3.61 14.60 -18.39
CA HIS A 174 -2.21 15.03 -18.46
C HIS A 174 -1.46 14.46 -19.68
N TRP A 175 -1.81 13.26 -20.13
CA TRP A 175 -1.25 12.65 -21.35
C TRP A 175 -1.93 13.12 -22.65
N GLY A 176 -2.94 13.99 -22.58
CA GLY A 176 -3.68 14.47 -23.75
C GLY A 176 -4.47 13.37 -24.47
N LEU A 177 -4.90 12.34 -23.76
CA LEU A 177 -5.62 11.18 -24.33
C LEU A 177 -7.15 11.32 -24.25
N VAL A 178 -7.63 12.34 -23.57
CA VAL A 178 -9.05 12.66 -23.38
C VAL A 178 -9.27 14.14 -23.69
N ASP A 179 -10.53 14.51 -23.87
CA ASP A 179 -10.92 15.90 -24.13
C ASP A 179 -10.60 16.80 -22.92
N PRO A 180 -9.75 17.84 -23.07
CA PRO A 180 -9.35 18.72 -21.98
C PRO A 180 -10.50 19.60 -21.44
N ASP A 181 -11.54 19.84 -22.23
CA ASP A 181 -12.71 20.60 -21.80
C ASP A 181 -13.72 19.71 -21.06
N MET A 182 -13.58 18.39 -21.17
CA MET A 182 -14.44 17.44 -20.50
C MET A 182 -14.11 17.38 -19.00
N ARG A 183 -15.13 17.65 -18.18
CA ARG A 183 -15.03 17.42 -16.73
C ARG A 183 -14.83 15.93 -16.45
N ASN A 184 -13.95 15.64 -15.49
CA ASN A 184 -13.66 14.28 -15.05
C ASN A 184 -14.95 13.46 -14.78
N PRO A 185 -15.22 12.40 -15.56
CA PRO A 185 -16.47 11.65 -15.50
C PRO A 185 -16.61 10.83 -14.21
N PHE A 186 -15.51 10.57 -13.50
CA PHE A 186 -15.52 9.87 -12.22
C PHE A 186 -15.66 10.82 -11.01
N SER A 187 -15.62 12.13 -11.25
CA SER A 187 -15.82 13.11 -10.19
C SER A 187 -17.26 13.12 -9.69
N ALA A 188 -17.44 13.32 -8.38
CA ALA A 188 -18.75 13.45 -7.73
C ALA A 188 -19.75 12.30 -8.02
N LEU A 189 -19.25 11.12 -8.38
CA LEU A 189 -20.05 9.93 -8.71
C LEU A 189 -20.97 9.45 -7.58
N LEU A 190 -20.53 9.64 -6.33
CA LEU A 190 -21.27 9.27 -5.13
C LEU A 190 -22.03 10.47 -4.52
N ARG A 191 -22.11 11.59 -5.24
CA ARG A 191 -22.82 12.78 -4.74
C ARG A 191 -24.30 12.45 -4.64
N ARG A 192 -24.88 12.81 -3.51
CA ARG A 192 -26.32 12.69 -3.28
C ARG A 192 -27.05 13.75 -4.08
N VAL A 193 -28.26 13.43 -4.50
CA VAL A 193 -29.20 14.42 -5.04
C VAL A 193 -29.48 15.45 -3.95
N ALA A 194 -29.59 16.72 -4.33
CA ALA A 194 -29.92 17.80 -3.39
C ALA A 194 -31.20 17.45 -2.63
N GLY A 195 -31.21 17.69 -1.31
CA GLY A 195 -32.33 17.35 -0.43
C GLY A 195 -32.35 15.90 0.08
N GLN A 196 -31.54 14.98 -0.46
CA GLN A 196 -31.49 13.61 0.08
C GLN A 196 -30.74 13.53 1.43
N LYS A 197 -31.47 13.13 2.47
CA LYS A 197 -30.90 12.79 3.77
C LYS A 197 -29.86 11.68 3.63
N ARG A 198 -28.80 11.77 4.42
CA ARG A 198 -27.80 10.71 4.50
C ARG A 198 -28.45 9.51 5.14
N LYS A 199 -28.65 8.40 4.42
CA LYS A 199 -29.01 7.14 5.06
C LYS A 199 -27.81 6.69 5.89
N SER A 200 -28.05 6.38 7.16
CA SER A 200 -27.09 5.68 8.01
C SER A 200 -26.68 4.39 7.29
N ASP A 201 -25.39 4.15 7.10
CA ASP A 201 -24.92 2.83 6.67
C ASP A 201 -24.96 1.93 7.91
N PRO A 202 -25.84 0.92 7.98
CA PRO A 202 -25.94 0.03 9.13
C PRO A 202 -24.62 -0.73 9.40
N ARG A 203 -23.71 -0.80 8.41
CA ARG A 203 -22.38 -1.41 8.54
C ARG A 203 -21.33 -0.44 9.06
N ALA A 204 -21.66 0.84 9.23
CA ALA A 204 -20.74 1.83 9.77
C ALA A 204 -20.47 1.52 11.24
N LYS A 205 -19.24 1.10 11.54
CA LYS A 205 -18.81 0.86 12.92
C LYS A 205 -18.75 2.16 13.70
N ASN A 206 -19.46 2.22 14.82
CA ASN A 206 -19.33 3.30 15.80
C ASN A 206 -18.28 2.94 16.86
N LEU A 207 -17.00 2.99 16.46
CA LEU A 207 -15.91 2.54 17.33
C LEU A 207 -15.58 3.58 18.41
N ARG A 208 -15.67 3.18 19.67
CA ARG A 208 -15.33 4.00 20.85
C ARG A 208 -13.90 3.75 21.35
N PRO A 209 -13.37 4.61 22.24
CA PRO A 209 -12.19 4.28 23.03
C PRO A 209 -12.32 2.93 23.75
N VAL A 210 -11.22 2.18 23.79
CA VAL A 210 -11.13 0.97 24.61
C VAL A 210 -11.06 1.37 26.08
N THR A 211 -11.77 0.65 26.95
CA THR A 211 -11.69 0.87 28.40
C THR A 211 -10.49 0.15 29.01
N ARG A 212 -10.09 0.56 30.21
CA ARG A 212 -9.03 -0.14 30.96
C ARG A 212 -9.39 -1.60 31.21
N GLN A 213 -10.63 -1.89 31.62
CA GLN A 213 -11.09 -3.25 31.89
C GLN A 213 -11.03 -4.15 30.65
N GLU A 214 -11.37 -3.62 29.47
CA GLU A 214 -11.26 -4.35 28.20
C GLU A 214 -9.79 -4.62 27.83
N ALA A 215 -8.92 -3.61 27.98
CA ALA A 215 -7.49 -3.75 27.71
C ALA A 215 -6.82 -4.77 28.65
N GLU A 216 -7.15 -4.74 29.95
CA GLU A 216 -6.67 -5.71 30.93
C GLU A 216 -7.24 -7.11 30.68
N SER A 217 -8.52 -7.23 30.30
CA SER A 217 -9.12 -8.53 29.95
C SER A 217 -8.46 -9.14 28.71
N LEU A 218 -8.12 -8.33 27.70
CA LEU A 218 -7.34 -8.78 26.56
C LEU A 218 -5.94 -9.25 26.98
N LEU A 219 -5.25 -8.50 27.85
CA LEU A 219 -3.94 -8.89 28.36
C LEU A 219 -3.99 -10.19 29.16
N ARG A 220 -4.98 -10.36 30.05
CA ARG A 220 -5.17 -11.59 30.83
C ARG A 220 -5.42 -12.79 29.92
N LEU A 221 -6.31 -12.66 28.94
CA LEU A 221 -6.57 -13.71 27.96
C LEU A 221 -5.30 -14.15 27.21
N ILE A 222 -4.46 -13.20 26.80
CA ILE A 222 -3.19 -13.49 26.11
C ILE A 222 -2.18 -14.12 27.08
N ALA A 223 -2.13 -13.62 28.32
CA ALA A 223 -1.27 -14.13 29.37
C ALA A 223 -1.57 -15.60 29.69
N ASP A 224 -2.85 -15.95 29.81
CA ASP A 224 -3.31 -17.28 30.24
C ASP A 224 -3.24 -18.34 29.12
N ALA A 225 -2.90 -17.94 27.89
CA ALA A 225 -2.81 -18.83 26.73
C ALA A 225 -1.34 -19.07 26.29
N PRO A 226 -0.54 -19.89 27.00
CA PRO A 226 0.90 -20.06 26.74
C PRO A 226 1.23 -20.59 25.34
N SER A 227 0.31 -21.35 24.72
CA SER A 227 0.46 -21.89 23.36
C SER A 227 0.17 -20.87 22.25
N LEU A 228 -0.28 -19.65 22.59
CA LEU A 228 -0.65 -18.64 21.61
C LEU A 228 0.57 -18.18 20.79
N LYS A 229 0.48 -18.33 19.47
CA LYS A 229 1.51 -17.84 18.55
C LYS A 229 1.68 -16.32 18.71
N TYR A 230 2.92 -15.89 18.94
CA TYR A 230 3.31 -14.49 19.21
C TYR A 230 2.83 -13.93 20.56
N ARG A 231 2.55 -14.78 21.57
CA ARG A 231 2.07 -14.37 22.90
C ARG A 231 2.85 -13.19 23.48
N PHE A 232 4.17 -13.29 23.55
CA PHE A 232 5.01 -12.26 24.15
C PHE A 232 4.91 -10.94 23.36
N GLU A 233 5.01 -11.00 22.04
CA GLU A 233 4.91 -9.84 21.16
C GLU A 233 3.53 -9.17 21.25
N MET A 234 2.46 -9.96 21.46
CA MET A 234 1.11 -9.46 21.69
C MET A 234 1.00 -8.70 23.03
N LEU A 235 1.55 -9.25 24.12
CA LEU A 235 1.57 -8.59 25.44
C LEU A 235 2.30 -7.25 25.38
N VAL A 236 3.51 -7.23 24.80
CA VAL A 236 4.29 -6.00 24.60
C VAL A 236 3.51 -5.01 23.75
N THR A 237 2.90 -5.47 22.66
CA THR A 237 2.15 -4.59 21.76
C THR A 237 0.94 -3.94 22.43
N VAL A 238 0.13 -4.69 23.18
CA VAL A 238 -1.05 -4.14 23.87
C VAL A 238 -0.64 -3.11 24.92
N ARG A 239 0.38 -3.41 25.73
CA ARG A 239 0.90 -2.47 26.72
C ARG A 239 1.44 -1.18 26.09
N LEU A 240 2.22 -1.30 25.01
CA LEU A 240 2.73 -0.13 24.29
C LEU A 240 1.61 0.65 23.59
N LEU A 241 0.60 0.00 23.00
CA LEU A 241 -0.56 0.69 22.42
C LEU A 241 -1.29 1.55 23.47
N TRP A 242 -1.46 1.01 24.68
CA TRP A 242 -2.10 1.71 25.79
C TRP A 242 -1.34 2.97 26.20
N VAL A 243 -0.05 2.86 26.52
CA VAL A 243 0.71 3.99 27.09
C VAL A 243 1.21 5.00 26.05
N THR A 244 1.15 4.66 24.74
CA THR A 244 1.67 5.55 23.69
C THR A 244 0.63 6.09 22.71
N GLY A 245 -0.51 5.41 22.55
CA GLY A 245 -1.47 5.74 21.47
C GLY A 245 -0.90 5.59 20.05
N CYS A 246 0.21 4.86 19.89
CA CYS A 246 0.77 4.53 18.57
C CYS A 246 -0.21 3.72 17.72
N ARG A 247 -0.04 3.77 16.40
CA ARG A 247 -0.70 2.80 15.52
C ARG A 247 -0.02 1.44 15.70
N LEU A 248 -0.76 0.35 15.49
CA LEU A 248 -0.23 -1.01 15.58
C LEU A 248 1.09 -1.20 14.80
N ASN A 249 1.13 -0.80 13.52
CA ASN A 249 2.34 -0.92 12.71
C ASN A 249 3.50 0.01 13.16
N GLU A 250 3.20 1.11 13.86
CA GLU A 250 4.21 1.98 14.47
C GLU A 250 4.88 1.32 15.68
N ILE A 251 4.34 0.22 16.22
CA ILE A 251 4.99 -0.61 17.26
C ILE A 251 5.56 -1.88 16.62
N CYS A 252 4.73 -2.64 15.89
CA CYS A 252 5.13 -3.95 15.39
C CYS A 252 6.26 -3.88 14.35
N GLY A 253 6.33 -2.79 13.58
CA GLY A 253 7.33 -2.58 12.54
C GLY A 253 8.49 -1.68 12.97
N ARG A 254 8.86 -1.68 14.26
CA ARG A 254 9.98 -0.88 14.79
C ARG A 254 11.28 -1.63 14.74
N SER A 255 12.36 -0.93 14.38
CA SER A 255 13.71 -1.44 14.50
C SER A 255 14.28 -1.18 15.89
N LEU A 256 15.24 -2.00 16.30
CA LEU A 256 16.00 -1.77 17.53
C LEU A 256 16.78 -0.45 17.49
N SER A 257 17.19 0.02 16.31
CA SER A 257 17.88 1.31 16.15
C SER A 257 16.99 2.53 16.41
N ASP A 258 15.67 2.35 16.35
CA ASP A 258 14.68 3.38 16.65
C ASP A 258 14.37 3.50 18.16
N ILE A 259 14.95 2.64 19.00
CA ILE A 259 14.66 2.56 20.43
C ILE A 259 15.87 3.05 21.22
N LYS A 260 15.70 4.10 22.00
CA LYS A 260 16.75 4.70 22.83
C LYS A 260 16.33 4.74 24.30
N ASP A 261 17.10 4.09 25.15
CA ASP A 261 16.86 4.03 26.59
C ASP A 261 17.60 5.17 27.31
N TYR A 262 16.88 5.90 28.15
CA TYR A 262 17.40 7.01 28.95
C TYR A 262 17.27 6.73 30.46
N GLY A 263 17.01 5.48 30.86
CA GLY A 263 16.86 5.07 32.25
C GLY A 263 15.44 5.30 32.78
N ASP A 264 15.02 6.55 32.95
CA ASP A 264 13.68 6.87 33.50
C ASP A 264 12.56 6.85 32.44
N HIS A 265 12.93 6.84 31.15
CA HIS A 265 12.03 6.74 30.01
C HIS A 265 12.74 6.10 28.81
N ILE A 266 11.95 5.60 27.86
CA ILE A 266 12.45 5.12 26.58
C ILE A 266 11.85 5.96 25.45
N ARG A 267 12.70 6.41 24.52
CA ARG A 267 12.28 7.10 23.30
C ARG A 267 12.15 6.11 22.15
N LEU A 268 10.99 6.15 21.50
CA LEU A 268 10.72 5.41 20.27
C LEU A 268 10.63 6.39 19.10
N ASN A 269 11.57 6.30 18.18
CA ASN A 269 11.57 7.09 16.96
C ASN A 269 10.59 6.51 15.92
N ILE A 270 9.74 7.37 15.37
CA ILE A 270 8.83 7.02 14.28
C ILE A 270 9.30 7.72 13.00
N PRO A 271 10.25 7.16 12.23
CA PRO A 271 10.82 7.83 11.05
C PRO A 271 9.88 7.85 9.83
N GLU A 272 8.95 6.90 9.76
CA GLU A 272 8.02 6.75 8.66
C GLU A 272 6.58 6.73 9.15
N SER A 273 5.72 7.56 8.54
CA SER A 273 4.29 7.51 8.76
C SER A 273 3.51 7.82 7.49
N LYS A 274 2.18 7.72 7.55
CA LYS A 274 1.28 8.04 6.43
C LYS A 274 1.34 9.53 6.07
N THR A 275 1.68 10.39 7.03
CA THR A 275 1.78 11.84 6.90
C THR A 275 3.09 12.34 7.49
N GLU A 276 3.57 13.52 7.07
CA GLU A 276 4.78 14.15 7.64
C GLU A 276 4.64 14.33 9.16
N ALA A 277 3.48 14.80 9.63
CA ALA A 277 3.18 14.95 11.05
C ALA A 277 3.16 13.63 11.84
N GLY A 278 3.10 12.48 11.16
CA GLY A 278 3.22 11.19 11.81
C GLY A 278 4.66 10.81 12.16
N ARG A 279 5.66 11.51 11.59
CA ARG A 279 7.07 11.38 11.99
C ARG A 279 7.26 12.09 13.32
N ARG A 280 7.65 11.34 14.35
CA ARG A 280 7.71 11.87 15.73
C ARG A 280 8.54 11.00 16.64
N VAL A 281 8.89 11.55 17.79
CA VAL A 281 9.40 10.80 18.93
C VAL A 281 8.24 10.51 19.88
N VAL A 282 8.10 9.25 20.25
CA VAL A 282 7.15 8.77 21.26
C VAL A 282 7.93 8.45 22.51
N MET A 283 7.40 8.81 23.68
CA MET A 283 8.05 8.50 24.95
C MET A 283 7.24 7.47 25.71
N ILE A 284 7.92 6.40 26.10
CA ILE A 284 7.39 5.40 27.02
C ILE A 284 7.88 5.81 28.40
N VAL A 285 6.91 6.04 29.27
CA VAL A 285 7.11 6.42 30.67
C VAL A 285 6.46 5.35 31.55
N GLY A 286 6.86 5.31 32.81
CA GLY A 286 6.44 4.25 33.73
C GLY A 286 7.44 3.10 33.75
N LYS A 287 7.85 2.71 34.96
CA LYS A 287 8.92 1.73 35.17
C LYS A 287 8.59 0.39 34.52
N ASP A 288 7.37 -0.11 34.71
CA ASP A 288 6.98 -1.44 34.24
C ASP A 288 6.95 -1.55 32.71
N ASP A 289 6.49 -0.51 32.00
CA ASP A 289 6.46 -0.51 30.53
C ASP A 289 7.87 -0.32 29.94
N CYS A 290 8.73 0.44 30.63
CA CYS A 290 10.14 0.55 30.27
C CYS A 290 10.86 -0.81 30.45
N ASP A 291 10.67 -1.47 31.59
CA ASP A 291 11.28 -2.77 31.89
C ASP A 291 10.78 -3.87 30.93
N LEU A 292 9.50 -3.83 30.56
CA LEU A 292 8.94 -4.71 29.53
C LEU A 292 9.59 -4.48 28.16
N LEU A 293 9.73 -3.22 27.72
CA LEU A 293 10.36 -2.93 26.44
C LEU A 293 11.85 -3.29 26.44
N ARG A 294 12.58 -3.07 27.54
CA ARG A 294 13.96 -3.56 27.68
C ARG A 294 14.03 -5.07 27.50
N THR A 295 13.13 -5.80 28.14
CA THR A 295 13.02 -7.26 27.99
C THR A 295 12.75 -7.64 26.53
N ALA A 296 11.86 -6.93 25.84
CA ALA A 296 11.58 -7.16 24.42
C ALA A 296 12.80 -6.89 23.53
N VAL A 297 13.55 -5.82 23.80
CA VAL A 297 14.81 -5.50 23.09
C VAL A 297 15.87 -6.58 23.30
N VAL A 298 16.04 -7.07 24.52
CA VAL A 298 16.99 -8.16 24.82
C VAL A 298 16.58 -9.44 24.07
N ARG A 299 15.29 -9.82 24.14
CA ARG A 299 14.78 -11.00 23.42
C ARG A 299 14.96 -10.86 21.90
N ALA A 300 14.75 -9.67 21.34
CA ALA A 300 14.91 -9.42 19.93
C ALA A 300 16.36 -9.60 19.44
N LYS A 301 17.36 -9.29 20.28
CA LYS A 301 18.79 -9.43 19.94
C LYS A 301 19.24 -10.89 19.86
N ILE A 302 18.61 -11.79 20.62
CA ILE A 302 19.00 -13.21 20.69
C ILE A 302 18.06 -14.14 19.91
N ALA A 303 16.88 -13.65 19.53
CA ALA A 303 15.90 -14.46 18.83
C ALA A 303 16.32 -14.74 17.38
N GLU A 304 16.08 -15.97 16.93
CA GLU A 304 16.17 -16.31 15.52
C GLU A 304 15.04 -15.62 14.73
N PRO A 305 15.36 -14.80 13.71
CA PRO A 305 14.36 -14.06 12.95
C PRO A 305 13.57 -15.00 12.02
N SER A 306 12.30 -14.67 11.77
CA SER A 306 11.43 -15.46 10.88
C SER A 306 11.91 -15.47 9.42
N CYS A 307 12.65 -14.44 9.02
CA CYS A 307 13.28 -14.30 7.71
C CYS A 307 14.41 -13.25 7.80
N PRO A 308 15.34 -13.18 6.82
CA PRO A 308 16.46 -12.24 6.84
C PRO A 308 16.04 -10.77 7.02
N GLU A 309 14.93 -10.36 6.41
CA GLU A 309 14.40 -8.99 6.48
C GLU A 309 13.84 -8.62 7.87
N SER A 310 13.55 -9.60 8.72
CA SER A 310 13.10 -9.37 10.10
C SER A 310 14.25 -9.09 11.06
N ARG A 311 15.52 -9.24 10.63
CA ARG A 311 16.69 -8.99 11.47
C ARG A 311 16.74 -7.53 11.90
N GLY A 312 16.95 -7.30 13.20
CA GLY A 312 17.02 -5.95 13.77
C GLY A 312 15.65 -5.28 13.99
N LEU A 313 14.54 -5.99 13.79
CA LEU A 313 13.22 -5.57 14.25
C LEU A 313 13.05 -5.84 15.76
N LEU A 314 12.15 -5.11 16.40
CA LEU A 314 11.73 -5.35 17.79
C LEU A 314 11.05 -6.72 17.94
N PHE A 315 10.34 -7.19 16.91
CA PHE A 315 9.67 -8.49 16.90
C PHE A 315 10.16 -9.35 15.74
N PRO A 316 11.41 -9.85 15.80
CA PRO A 316 12.05 -10.51 14.65
C PRO A 316 11.42 -11.88 14.31
N ARG A 317 10.73 -12.52 15.27
CA ARG A 317 10.05 -13.81 15.09
C ARG A 317 8.67 -13.70 14.42
N VAL A 318 8.14 -12.48 14.30
CA VAL A 318 6.83 -12.26 13.70
C VAL A 318 6.95 -12.32 12.18
N ASN A 319 6.22 -13.25 11.57
CA ASN A 319 6.20 -13.37 10.12
C ASN A 319 5.76 -12.04 9.47
N LEU A 320 6.39 -11.71 8.35
CA LEU A 320 6.01 -10.57 7.51
C LEU A 320 4.82 -10.95 6.62
N GLY A 321 3.82 -10.07 6.51
CA GLY A 321 2.63 -10.36 5.72
C GLY A 321 1.94 -9.14 5.09
N GLY A 322 0.94 -9.42 4.26
CA GLY A 322 0.27 -8.42 3.44
C GLY A 322 1.14 -7.92 2.27
N TYR A 323 0.58 -7.03 1.46
CA TYR A 323 1.26 -6.52 0.26
C TYR A 323 2.59 -5.82 0.58
N ASP A 324 2.64 -5.10 1.70
CA ASP A 324 3.82 -4.35 2.11
C ASP A 324 4.76 -5.16 3.04
N LYS A 325 4.57 -6.48 3.15
CA LYS A 325 5.38 -7.40 3.99
C LYS A 325 5.65 -6.85 5.41
N ARG A 326 4.59 -6.45 6.12
CA ARG A 326 4.69 -5.83 7.46
C ARG A 326 4.46 -6.86 8.59
N PRO A 327 5.18 -6.78 9.72
CA PRO A 327 4.92 -7.65 10.88
C PRO A 327 3.52 -7.49 11.47
N SER A 328 2.96 -6.26 11.40
CA SER A 328 1.63 -5.96 11.92
C SER A 328 0.51 -6.76 11.27
N HIS A 329 0.74 -7.36 10.09
CA HIS A 329 -0.27 -8.14 9.39
C HIS A 329 -0.71 -9.38 10.19
N TYR A 330 0.25 -10.23 10.59
CA TYR A 330 -0.06 -11.45 11.33
C TYR A 330 -0.26 -11.17 12.82
N LEU A 331 0.54 -10.28 13.40
CA LEU A 331 0.39 -9.91 14.80
C LEU A 331 -0.96 -9.21 15.06
N GLY A 332 -1.40 -8.32 14.16
CA GLY A 332 -2.72 -7.70 14.23
C GLY A 332 -3.86 -8.71 14.08
N LYS A 333 -3.73 -9.70 13.19
CA LYS A 333 -4.71 -10.80 13.08
C LYS A 333 -4.79 -11.63 14.36
N ALA A 334 -3.66 -11.90 15.00
CA ALA A 334 -3.61 -12.63 16.27
C ALA A 334 -4.29 -11.82 17.39
N LEU A 335 -4.00 -10.53 17.50
CA LEU A 335 -4.65 -9.61 18.45
C LEU A 335 -6.16 -9.50 18.21
N GLU A 336 -6.59 -9.34 16.96
CA GLU A 336 -8.03 -9.29 16.64
C GLU A 336 -8.73 -10.61 16.91
N ARG A 337 -8.05 -11.75 16.74
CA ARG A 337 -8.61 -13.06 17.12
C ARG A 337 -8.79 -13.16 18.64
N ALA A 338 -7.76 -12.83 19.41
CA ALA A 338 -7.84 -12.82 20.87
C ALA A 338 -8.91 -11.84 21.39
N ARG A 339 -9.01 -10.66 20.79
CA ARG A 339 -10.04 -9.69 21.12
C ARG A 339 -11.45 -10.22 20.86
N LYS A 340 -11.67 -10.89 19.73
CA LYS A 340 -12.99 -11.45 19.37
C LYS A 340 -13.38 -12.68 20.20
N SER A 341 -12.44 -13.31 20.91
CA SER A 341 -12.75 -14.37 21.87
C SER A 341 -13.09 -13.85 23.27
N LEU A 342 -12.99 -12.54 23.52
CA LEU A 342 -13.48 -11.96 24.77
C LEU A 342 -15.02 -12.05 24.82
N PRO A 343 -15.61 -12.24 26.02
CA PRO A 343 -17.06 -12.21 26.18
C PRO A 343 -17.61 -10.80 25.91
N GLY A 344 -18.84 -10.74 25.40
CA GLY A 344 -19.57 -9.50 25.14
C GLY A 344 -19.47 -8.98 23.70
N ASP A 345 -20.04 -7.80 23.44
CA ASP A 345 -20.04 -7.21 22.10
C ASP A 345 -18.66 -6.59 21.76
N HIS A 346 -17.90 -7.32 20.97
CA HIS A 346 -16.62 -6.89 20.43
C HIS A 346 -16.76 -6.05 19.14
N SER A 347 -17.95 -5.55 18.79
CA SER A 347 -18.16 -4.69 17.62
C SER A 347 -17.80 -3.21 17.88
N GLU A 348 -17.75 -2.82 19.15
CA GLU A 348 -17.62 -1.42 19.61
C GLU A 348 -16.19 -0.88 19.62
N TRP A 349 -15.18 -1.74 19.54
CA TRP A 349 -13.77 -1.32 19.58
C TRP A 349 -12.86 -2.25 18.77
N ASP A 350 -11.70 -1.73 18.38
CA ASP A 350 -10.64 -2.50 17.68
C ASP A 350 -9.25 -2.04 18.15
N MET A 351 -8.17 -2.57 17.58
CA MET A 351 -6.81 -2.12 17.96
C MET A 351 -6.58 -0.60 17.79
N HIS A 352 -7.32 0.09 16.91
CA HIS A 352 -7.22 1.54 16.78
C HIS A 352 -7.92 2.29 17.93
N SER A 353 -8.81 1.63 18.67
CA SER A 353 -9.48 2.19 19.84
C SER A 353 -8.53 2.49 21.01
N PHE A 354 -7.36 1.84 21.11
CA PHE A 354 -6.29 2.23 22.05
C PHE A 354 -5.81 3.65 21.82
N ARG A 355 -5.60 4.02 20.55
CA ARG A 355 -5.24 5.38 20.19
C ARG A 355 -6.37 6.37 20.49
N ARG A 356 -7.63 5.97 20.31
CA ARG A 356 -8.79 6.80 20.70
C ARG A 356 -8.81 7.03 22.21
N ALA A 357 -8.49 6.02 23.01
CA ALA A 357 -8.34 6.16 24.47
C ALA A 357 -7.23 7.14 24.82
N ALA A 358 -6.05 7.02 24.22
CA ALA A 358 -4.95 7.95 24.46
C ALA A 358 -5.30 9.41 24.08
N VAL A 359 -5.96 9.62 22.94
CA VAL A 359 -6.45 10.95 22.53
C VAL A 359 -7.47 11.49 23.53
N SER A 360 -8.42 10.66 23.97
CA SER A 360 -9.46 11.07 24.92
C SER A 360 -8.87 11.42 26.28
N ALA A 361 -7.91 10.63 26.77
CA ALA A 361 -7.19 10.89 28.01
C ALA A 361 -6.44 12.23 27.98
N LEU A 362 -5.74 12.53 26.87
CA LEU A 362 -5.05 13.81 26.69
C LEU A 362 -6.02 15.01 26.64
N VAL A 363 -7.17 14.84 25.98
CA VAL A 363 -8.22 15.88 25.95
C VAL A 363 -8.77 16.13 27.36
N ASN A 364 -9.10 15.07 28.10
CA ASN A 364 -9.61 15.18 29.46
C ASN A 364 -8.59 15.77 30.44
N ALA A 365 -7.29 15.59 30.19
CA ALA A 365 -6.22 16.24 30.94
C ALA A 365 -6.00 17.72 30.58
N GLY A 366 -6.73 18.28 29.61
CA GLY A 366 -6.55 19.66 29.17
C GLY A 366 -5.25 19.91 28.39
N ILE A 367 -4.62 18.86 27.85
CA ILE A 367 -3.42 19.03 27.01
C ILE A 367 -3.79 19.75 25.71
N SER A 368 -2.99 20.77 25.36
CA SER A 368 -3.21 21.58 24.17
C SER A 368 -3.30 20.73 22.90
N ARG A 369 -4.03 21.23 21.90
CA ARG A 369 -4.21 20.52 20.63
C ARG A 369 -2.86 20.24 19.97
N GLU A 370 -1.93 21.16 20.09
CA GLU A 370 -0.60 21.15 19.48
C GLU A 370 0.25 20.03 20.10
N ALA A 371 0.38 20.02 21.43
CA ALA A 371 1.12 19.00 22.17
C ALA A 371 0.54 17.60 21.98
N ARG A 372 -0.80 17.49 22.05
CA ARG A 372 -1.50 16.23 21.75
C ARG A 372 -1.22 15.75 20.34
N ASN A 373 -1.32 16.62 19.35
CA ASN A 373 -1.09 16.28 17.94
C ASN A 373 0.36 15.89 17.67
N MET A 374 1.33 16.49 18.35
CA MET A 374 2.74 16.07 18.31
C MET A 374 2.92 14.67 18.91
N ALA A 375 2.32 14.38 20.07
CA ALA A 375 2.45 13.08 20.73
C ALA A 375 1.80 11.94 19.93
N VAL A 376 0.59 12.15 19.41
CA VAL A 376 -0.11 11.11 18.65
C VAL A 376 0.29 11.10 17.18
N GLY A 377 0.75 12.20 16.59
CA GLY A 377 1.09 12.30 15.16
C GLY A 377 -0.12 12.60 14.28
N HIS A 378 -0.85 13.66 14.60
CA HIS A 378 -1.88 14.29 13.76
C HIS A 378 -1.35 15.59 13.15
N SER A 379 -1.83 15.97 11.97
CA SER A 379 -1.39 17.19 11.28
C SER A 379 -1.83 18.46 12.01
N ASN A 380 -0.92 19.42 12.12
CA ASN A 380 -1.17 20.79 12.58
C ASN A 380 -1.19 21.78 11.39
N ASN A 381 -1.65 21.34 10.21
CA ASN A 381 -1.56 22.16 8.98
C ASN A 381 -2.35 23.48 9.06
N ASP A 382 -3.31 23.56 10.00
CA ASP A 382 -4.10 24.77 10.23
C ASP A 382 -3.35 25.78 11.13
N ASP A 383 -2.20 25.42 11.70
CA ASP A 383 -1.41 26.23 12.62
C ASP A 383 0.02 26.44 12.09
N ILE A 384 0.22 27.61 11.49
CA ILE A 384 1.49 28.02 10.87
C ILE A 384 2.61 28.09 11.92
N GLY A 385 2.31 28.56 13.15
CA GLY A 385 3.29 28.78 14.21
C GLY A 385 3.97 27.49 14.63
N VAL A 386 3.19 26.44 14.89
CA VAL A 386 3.75 25.11 15.22
C VAL A 386 4.38 24.46 13.98
N SER A 387 3.79 24.62 12.80
CA SER A 387 4.33 24.00 11.58
C SER A 387 5.73 24.52 11.17
N VAL A 388 6.10 25.74 11.58
CA VAL A 388 7.37 26.40 11.22
C VAL A 388 8.34 26.46 12.40
N TYR A 389 7.90 26.88 13.59
CA TYR A 389 8.80 27.13 14.74
C TYR A 389 9.08 25.86 15.57
N ALA A 390 8.10 24.96 15.72
CA ALA A 390 8.31 23.70 16.46
C ALA A 390 9.18 22.69 15.69
N LYS A 391 9.33 22.83 14.37
CA LYS A 391 10.16 21.94 13.54
C LYS A 391 11.66 21.99 13.88
N ARG A 392 12.13 23.04 14.57
CA ARG A 392 13.55 23.25 14.88
C ARG A 392 13.86 23.33 16.38
N GLY A 393 12.86 23.39 17.25
CA GLY A 393 13.06 23.41 18.71
C GLY A 393 13.16 22.00 19.29
N ASP A 394 13.98 21.81 20.33
CA ASP A 394 13.91 20.60 21.15
C ASP A 394 12.66 20.66 22.03
N LEU A 395 11.64 19.89 21.66
CA LEU A 395 10.38 19.77 22.41
C LEU A 395 10.33 18.49 23.25
N SER A 396 11.50 17.91 23.55
CA SER A 396 11.59 16.68 24.34
C SER A 396 10.87 16.78 25.69
N ASP A 397 11.00 17.89 26.41
CA ASP A 397 10.38 18.03 27.74
C ASP A 397 8.85 18.14 27.66
N VAL A 398 8.33 18.93 26.71
CA VAL A 398 6.89 19.03 26.45
C VAL A 398 6.31 17.67 26.08
N LEU A 399 7.02 16.92 25.22
CA LEU A 399 6.61 15.56 24.85
C LEU A 399 6.66 14.62 26.05
N LYS A 400 7.75 14.65 26.83
CA LYS A 400 7.90 13.81 28.03
C LYS A 400 6.77 14.05 29.01
N GLU A 401 6.47 15.31 29.29
CA GLU A 401 5.38 15.67 30.19
C GLU A 401 4.01 15.27 29.63
N THR A 402 3.80 15.44 28.32
CA THR A 402 2.58 14.96 27.65
C THR A 402 2.37 13.45 27.85
N PHE A 403 3.42 12.64 27.71
CA PHE A 403 3.33 11.19 27.94
C PHE A 403 3.20 10.84 29.44
N ARG A 404 3.78 11.61 30.37
CA ARG A 404 3.55 11.46 31.81
C ARG A 404 2.11 11.72 32.20
N VAL A 405 1.52 12.80 31.68
CA VAL A 405 0.10 13.14 31.89
C VAL A 405 -0.79 12.07 31.28
N LEU A 406 -0.51 11.62 30.05
CA LEU A 406 -1.23 10.50 29.42
C LEU A 406 -1.19 9.26 30.31
N HIS A 407 0.00 8.83 30.74
CA HIS A 407 0.18 7.66 31.60
C HIS A 407 -0.65 7.80 32.89
N ARG A 408 -0.61 8.97 33.56
CA ARG A 408 -1.40 9.22 34.76
C ARG A 408 -2.91 9.15 34.50
N GLN A 409 -3.39 9.78 33.43
CA GLN A 409 -4.82 9.81 33.08
C GLN A 409 -5.38 8.43 32.69
N LEU A 410 -4.53 7.55 32.16
CA LEU A 410 -4.90 6.16 31.89
C LEU A 410 -4.85 5.27 33.16
N GLY A 411 -4.47 5.82 34.32
CA GLY A 411 -4.25 5.06 35.55
C GLY A 411 -2.94 4.28 35.57
N GLY A 412 -1.97 4.67 34.76
CA GLY A 412 -0.66 4.04 34.63
C GLY A 412 -0.62 2.79 33.76
N SER A 413 0.42 1.98 33.95
CA SER A 413 0.61 0.68 33.29
C SER A 413 -0.60 -0.22 33.49
N LEU A 414 -0.92 -1.01 32.46
CA LEU A 414 -1.93 -2.06 32.60
C LEU A 414 -1.41 -3.16 33.51
N ASN A 415 -2.22 -3.56 34.48
CA ASN A 415 -1.83 -4.61 35.41
C ASN A 415 -1.79 -5.94 34.69
N THR A 416 -0.63 -6.58 34.76
CA THR A 416 -0.51 -8.00 34.51
C THR A 416 -0.08 -8.63 35.82
N ASN A 417 -0.99 -9.25 36.56
CA ASN A 417 -0.60 -10.30 37.50
C ASN A 417 -0.10 -11.49 36.67
N LEU A 418 1.02 -11.30 35.99
CA LEU A 418 1.73 -12.31 35.23
C LEU A 418 2.76 -12.88 36.19
N PRO A 419 2.69 -14.18 36.58
CA PRO A 419 3.85 -14.82 37.15
C PRO A 419 4.95 -14.74 36.08
N MET A 420 5.99 -13.97 36.38
CA MET A 420 7.22 -13.94 35.59
C MET A 420 7.93 -15.27 35.86
N SER A 421 7.48 -16.35 35.21
CA SER A 421 8.25 -17.58 35.19
C SER A 421 9.50 -17.33 34.34
N SER A 422 10.63 -17.48 35.03
CA SER A 422 12.03 -17.50 34.60
C SER A 422 12.30 -18.13 33.24
#